data_AF-A0A453NLQ0-F1
#
_entry.id   AF-A0A453NLQ0-F1
#
_cell.length_a   1.000
_cell.length_b   1.000
_cell.length_c   1.000
_cell.angle_alpha   90.00
_cell.angle_beta   90.00
_cell.angle_gamma   90.00
#
_symmetry.space_group_name_H-M   'P 1'
#
loop_
_entity.id
_entity.type
_entity.pdbx_description
1 polymer ?
#
loop_
_entity_poly.entity_id
_entity_poly.type
_entity_poly.pdbx_seq_one_letter_code
_entity_poly.pdbx_strand_id
1 'polypeptide(L)'
;PDVACYAKLMTGGIVPLAATVTTEAVFEAFKSDSKLTALLHGHSYTAHAMGCSAAVKAIQWFRDPSTNSNLDFDRMKLKELWDGTLVNQLSSLPNVKRVVSLGTLCAIELQAEGSDAG
;
A
#
# COMPACT_ATOMS: atom_id res chain seq x y z
N PRO A 1 9.43 -4.74 -10.30
CA PRO A 1 10.40 -5.09 -9.23
C PRO A 1 10.54 -6.62 -9.19
N ASP A 2 11.70 -7.15 -8.82
CA ASP A 2 11.90 -8.60 -8.68
C ASP A 2 11.32 -9.18 -7.39
N VAL A 3 11.23 -8.35 -6.34
CA VAL A 3 10.58 -8.66 -5.07
C VAL A 3 9.71 -7.48 -4.66
N ALA A 4 8.47 -7.75 -4.25
CA ALA A 4 7.53 -6.74 -3.75
C ALA A 4 6.77 -7.25 -2.52
N CYS A 5 6.64 -6.40 -1.50
CA CYS A 5 5.95 -6.74 -0.25
C CYS A 5 4.64 -5.98 -0.11
N TYR A 6 3.57 -6.69 0.22
CA TYR A 6 2.22 -6.15 0.45
C TYR A 6 1.73 -6.56 1.83
N ALA A 7 1.04 -5.64 2.51
CA ALA A 7 0.44 -5.83 3.83
C ALA A 7 -0.66 -4.77 3.99
N LYS A 8 -0.86 -4.19 5.18
CA LYS A 8 -1.72 -3.00 5.42
C LYS A 8 -3.07 -3.08 4.68
N LEU A 9 -3.28 -2.25 3.65
CA LEU A 9 -4.53 -2.18 2.88
C LEU A 9 -4.87 -3.46 2.12
N MET A 10 -3.94 -4.41 1.96
CA MET A 10 -4.20 -5.69 1.31
C MET A 10 -5.40 -6.42 1.94
N THR A 11 -5.59 -6.32 3.26
CA THR A 11 -6.74 -6.90 3.98
C THR A 11 -7.84 -5.90 4.33
N GLY A 12 -7.80 -4.70 3.73
CA GLY A 12 -8.70 -3.60 4.07
C GLY A 12 -8.56 -3.10 5.51
N GLY A 13 -7.47 -3.44 6.20
CA GLY A 13 -7.24 -3.04 7.60
C GLY A 13 -7.99 -3.88 8.65
N ILE A 14 -8.60 -5.02 8.27
CA ILE A 14 -9.44 -5.83 9.16
C ILE A 14 -8.64 -6.84 9.98
N VAL A 15 -7.61 -7.44 9.39
CA VAL A 15 -6.80 -8.51 10.02
C VAL A 15 -5.37 -8.50 9.46
N PRO A 16 -4.33 -8.86 10.24
CA PRO A 16 -2.96 -8.91 9.74
C PRO A 16 -2.76 -10.00 8.68
N LEU A 17 -2.18 -9.62 7.54
CA LEU A 17 -1.62 -10.53 6.54
C LEU A 17 -0.55 -9.75 5.76
N ALA A 18 0.51 -10.44 5.35
CA ALA A 18 1.50 -9.93 4.42
C ALA A 18 1.77 -10.95 3.32
N ALA A 19 2.17 -10.47 2.15
CA ALA A 19 2.58 -11.28 1.01
C ALA A 19 3.86 -10.69 0.40
N THR A 20 4.87 -11.54 0.21
CA THR A 20 6.06 -11.21 -0.58
C THR A 20 5.92 -11.88 -1.92
N VAL A 21 5.72 -11.08 -2.97
CA VAL A 21 5.60 -11.54 -4.35
C VAL A 21 6.97 -11.43 -5.00
N THR A 22 7.36 -12.45 -5.76
CA THR A 22 8.65 -12.48 -6.44
C THR A 22 8.47 -12.77 -7.93
N THR A 23 9.46 -12.43 -8.75
CA THR A 23 9.52 -12.89 -10.14
C THR A 23 9.88 -14.37 -10.18
N GLU A 24 9.55 -15.01 -11.31
CA GLU A 24 9.85 -16.43 -11.52
C GLU A 24 11.34 -16.73 -11.35
N ALA A 25 12.22 -15.84 -11.85
CA ALA A 25 13.67 -16.01 -11.72
C ALA A 25 14.15 -16.10 -10.26
N VAL A 26 13.52 -15.35 -9.35
CA VAL A 26 13.82 -15.42 -7.92
C VAL A 26 13.28 -16.71 -7.32
N PHE A 27 12.06 -17.12 -7.68
CA PHE A 27 11.47 -18.39 -7.21
C PHE A 27 12.31 -19.61 -7.65
N GLU A 28 12.71 -19.66 -8.92
CA GLU A 28 13.50 -20.74 -9.49
C GLU A 28 14.88 -20.89 -8.82
N ALA A 29 15.46 -19.81 -8.28
CA ALA A 29 16.70 -19.88 -7.51
C ALA A 29 16.58 -20.75 -6.23
N PHE A 30 15.36 -20.97 -5.72
CA PHE A 30 15.08 -21.81 -4.56
C PHE A 30 14.46 -23.17 -4.94
N LYS A 31 14.26 -23.44 -6.23
CA LYS A 31 13.57 -24.64 -6.71
C LYS A 31 14.58 -25.74 -7.05
N SER A 32 14.63 -26.77 -6.22
CA SER A 32 15.42 -27.98 -6.48
C SER A 32 14.86 -29.16 -5.69
N ASP A 33 15.34 -30.37 -5.97
CA ASP A 33 14.97 -31.57 -5.21
C ASP A 33 15.54 -31.58 -3.78
N SER A 34 16.53 -30.73 -3.49
CA SER A 34 17.11 -30.60 -2.16
C SER A 34 16.36 -29.58 -1.31
N LYS A 35 15.91 -30.00 -0.12
CA LYS A 35 15.35 -29.09 0.90
C LYS A 35 16.31 -27.97 1.30
N LEU A 36 17.63 -28.19 1.21
CA LEU A 36 18.64 -27.19 1.58
C LEU A 36 18.63 -25.97 0.65
N THR A 37 18.08 -26.12 -0.56
CA THR A 37 17.96 -25.03 -1.54
C THR A 37 16.65 -24.25 -1.38
N ALA A 38 15.67 -24.79 -0.65
CA ALA A 38 14.38 -24.14 -0.46
C ALA A 38 14.49 -22.88 0.42
N LEU A 39 13.52 -21.97 0.29
CA LEU A 39 13.37 -20.85 1.22
C LEU A 39 12.83 -21.36 2.57
N LEU A 40 13.73 -21.64 3.51
CA LEU A 40 13.40 -22.18 4.84
C LEU A 40 12.94 -21.08 5.81
N HIS A 41 11.92 -20.32 5.42
CA HIS A 41 11.30 -19.27 6.22
C HIS A 41 9.78 -19.46 6.29
N GLY A 42 9.23 -19.40 7.49
CA GLY A 42 7.79 -19.55 7.70
C GLY A 42 7.37 -19.22 9.13
N HIS A 43 6.09 -18.91 9.29
CA HIS A 43 5.45 -18.62 10.57
C HIS A 43 4.28 -19.58 10.77
N SER A 44 3.88 -19.80 12.03
CA SER A 44 2.76 -20.68 12.37
C SER A 44 1.43 -20.30 11.69
N TYR A 45 1.24 -19.01 11.40
CA TYR A 45 0.05 -18.47 10.74
C TYR A 45 0.29 -18.06 9.28
N THR A 46 1.36 -18.56 8.63
CA THR A 46 1.57 -18.31 7.19
C THR A 46 0.32 -18.72 6.40
N ALA A 47 -0.19 -17.79 5.58
CA ALA A 47 -1.39 -17.97 4.76
C ALA A 47 -2.65 -18.39 5.53
N HIS A 48 -2.84 -17.90 6.77
CA HIS A 48 -4.05 -18.19 7.55
C HIS A 48 -5.34 -17.78 6.79
N ALA A 49 -6.32 -18.69 6.79
CA ALA A 49 -7.48 -18.59 5.91
C ALA A 49 -8.34 -17.32 6.13
N MET A 50 -8.42 -16.84 7.38
CA MET A 50 -9.13 -15.61 7.71
C MET A 50 -8.52 -14.39 7.02
N GLY A 51 -7.18 -14.29 7.06
CA GLY A 51 -6.43 -13.22 6.40
C GLY A 51 -6.56 -13.29 4.89
N CYS A 52 -6.40 -14.49 4.32
CA CYS A 52 -6.54 -14.69 2.88
C CYS A 52 -7.94 -14.32 2.37
N SER A 53 -8.99 -14.69 3.12
CA SER A 53 -10.38 -14.38 2.77
C SER A 53 -10.64 -12.86 2.83
N ALA A 54 -10.16 -12.20 3.88
CA ALA A 54 -10.23 -10.74 4.01
C ALA A 54 -9.47 -10.04 2.87
N ALA A 55 -8.28 -10.53 2.50
CA ALA A 55 -7.49 -9.96 1.43
C ALA A 55 -8.17 -10.07 0.05
N VAL A 56 -8.66 -11.27 -0.30
CA VAL A 56 -9.38 -11.48 -1.57
C VAL A 56 -10.58 -10.54 -1.66
N LYS A 57 -11.37 -10.45 -0.58
CA LYS A 57 -12.56 -9.59 -0.57
C LYS A 57 -12.20 -8.11 -0.65
N ALA A 58 -11.19 -7.64 0.08
CA ALA A 58 -10.74 -6.25 0.05
C ALA A 58 -10.20 -5.85 -1.33
N ILE A 59 -9.37 -6.70 -1.96
CA ILE A 59 -8.83 -6.44 -3.30
C ILE A 59 -9.95 -6.32 -4.33
N GLN A 60 -10.96 -7.20 -4.29
CA GLN A 60 -12.12 -7.12 -5.17
C GLN A 60 -12.92 -5.84 -4.92
N TRP A 61 -13.23 -5.54 -3.65
CA TRP A 61 -14.01 -4.37 -3.26
C TRP A 61 -13.34 -3.06 -3.70
N PHE A 62 -12.03 -2.91 -3.50
CA PHE A 62 -11.34 -1.69 -3.91
C PHE A 62 -11.29 -1.49 -5.43
N ARG A 63 -11.39 -2.56 -6.21
CA ARG A 63 -11.31 -2.54 -7.68
C ARG A 63 -12.66 -2.55 -8.39
N ASP A 64 -13.76 -2.69 -7.66
CA ASP A 64 -15.10 -2.75 -8.23
C ASP A 64 -15.78 -1.36 -8.15
N PRO A 65 -16.07 -0.69 -9.29
CA PRO A 65 -16.73 0.62 -9.32
C PRO A 65 -18.11 0.63 -8.66
N SER A 66 -18.80 -0.52 -8.60
CA SER A 66 -20.11 -0.62 -7.94
C SER A 66 -20.00 -0.53 -6.42
N THR A 67 -18.83 -0.81 -5.87
CA THR A 67 -18.54 -0.76 -4.43
C THR A 67 -17.56 0.34 -4.03
N ASN A 68 -16.82 0.90 -4.99
CA ASN A 68 -15.88 2.00 -4.82
C ASN A 68 -16.16 3.14 -5.82
N SER A 69 -16.99 4.09 -5.41
CA SER A 69 -17.37 5.26 -6.22
C SER A 69 -16.21 6.21 -6.55
N ASN A 70 -15.11 6.10 -5.81
CA ASN A 70 -13.90 6.89 -6.04
C ASN A 70 -13.06 6.34 -7.18
N LEU A 71 -13.36 5.15 -7.71
CA LEU A 71 -12.67 4.59 -8.85
C LEU A 71 -13.20 5.22 -10.15
N ASP A 72 -12.29 5.72 -10.98
CA ASP A 72 -12.53 6.00 -12.39
C ASP A 72 -12.24 4.71 -13.16
N PHE A 73 -13.31 4.06 -13.61
CA PHE A 73 -13.24 2.75 -14.29
C PHE A 73 -12.52 2.85 -15.62
N ASP A 74 -12.79 3.88 -16.42
CA ASP A 74 -12.22 4.04 -17.76
C ASP A 74 -10.69 4.16 -17.70
N ARG A 75 -10.21 4.77 -16.62
CA ARG A 75 -8.78 5.03 -16.43
C ARG A 75 -8.09 4.03 -15.49
N MET A 76 -8.84 3.15 -14.84
CA MET A 76 -8.35 2.21 -13.81
C MET A 76 -7.53 2.90 -12.70
N LYS A 77 -8.01 4.06 -12.23
CA LYS A 77 -7.35 4.83 -11.16
C LYS A 77 -8.36 5.55 -10.29
N LEU A 78 -7.94 5.93 -9.09
CA LEU A 78 -8.77 6.76 -8.23
C LEU A 78 -8.92 8.16 -8.84
N LYS A 79 -10.12 8.72 -8.69
CA LYS A 79 -10.40 10.14 -8.96
C LYS A 79 -9.57 11.00 -7.99
N GLU A 80 -9.38 12.27 -8.35
CA GLU A 80 -8.75 13.21 -7.43
C GLU A 80 -9.63 13.35 -6.18
N LEU A 81 -9.05 13.04 -5.01
CA LEU A 81 -9.77 13.00 -3.73
C LEU A 81 -9.61 14.28 -2.93
N TRP A 82 -8.62 15.09 -3.28
CA TRP A 82 -8.30 16.33 -2.59
C TRP A 82 -8.69 17.53 -3.44
N ASP A 83 -9.30 18.54 -2.83
CA ASP A 83 -9.56 19.80 -3.52
C ASP A 83 -8.23 20.51 -3.81
N GLY A 84 -7.89 20.64 -5.10
CA GLY A 84 -6.67 21.31 -5.54
C GLY A 84 -6.59 22.76 -5.10
N THR A 85 -7.72 23.46 -4.94
CA THR A 85 -7.74 24.85 -4.44
C THR A 85 -7.29 24.88 -2.98
N LEU A 86 -7.89 24.05 -2.14
CA LEU A 86 -7.52 23.91 -0.74
C LEU A 86 -6.06 23.47 -0.57
N VAL A 87 -5.59 22.48 -1.35
CA VAL A 87 -4.18 22.03 -1.30
C VAL A 87 -3.23 23.19 -1.64
N ASN A 88 -3.54 24.00 -2.64
CA ASN A 88 -2.74 25.18 -3.01
C ASN A 88 -2.78 26.28 -1.94
N GLN A 89 -3.93 26.49 -1.30
CA GLN A 89 -4.05 27.44 -0.19
C GLN A 89 -3.21 26.98 1.00
N LEU A 90 -3.28 25.70 1.38
CA LEU A 90 -2.50 25.12 2.47
C LEU A 90 -1.00 25.20 2.19
N SER A 91 -0.56 24.90 0.95
CA SER A 91 0.84 24.97 0.57
C SER A 91 1.42 26.39 0.58
N SER A 92 0.55 27.41 0.52
CA SER A 92 0.94 28.83 0.54
C SER A 92 0.94 29.44 1.95
N LEU A 93 0.56 28.68 3.00
CA LEU A 93 0.55 29.21 4.37
C LEU A 93 1.97 29.46 4.88
N PRO A 94 2.20 30.56 5.64
CA PRO A 94 3.55 30.98 6.03
C PRO A 94 4.27 29.97 6.93
N ASN A 95 3.54 29.15 7.70
CA ASN A 95 4.10 28.14 8.59
C ASN A 95 4.10 26.73 7.98
N VAL A 96 3.77 26.60 6.69
CA VAL A 96 3.80 25.32 5.98
C VAL A 96 5.06 25.29 5.11
N LYS A 97 5.88 24.27 5.30
CA LYS A 97 7.11 24.05 4.52
C LYS A 97 6.82 23.35 3.20
N ARG A 98 5.93 22.36 3.20
CA ARG A 98 5.44 21.69 1.97
C ARG A 98 4.16 20.92 2.21
N VAL A 99 3.44 20.67 1.11
CA VAL A 99 2.27 19.78 1.07
C VAL A 99 2.51 18.72 -0.01
N VAL A 100 2.16 17.46 0.27
CA VAL A 100 2.15 16.36 -0.70
C VAL A 100 0.77 15.71 -0.67
N SER A 101 0.04 15.82 -1.79
CA SER A 101 -1.22 15.10 -2.00
C SER A 101 -1.09 14.13 -3.16
N LEU A 102 -1.46 12.87 -2.94
CA LEU A 102 -1.47 11.82 -3.98
C LEU A 102 -2.42 10.70 -3.57
N GLY A 103 -3.44 10.44 -4.40
CA GLY A 103 -4.45 9.41 -4.09
C GLY A 103 -5.10 9.69 -2.74
N THR A 104 -5.05 8.73 -1.82
CA THR A 104 -5.64 8.89 -0.47
C THR A 104 -4.70 9.57 0.54
N LEU A 105 -3.50 10.02 0.13
CA LEU A 105 -2.54 10.71 1.00
C LEU A 105 -2.65 12.22 0.82
N CYS A 106 -2.74 12.95 1.94
CA CYS A 106 -2.41 14.38 2.02
C CYS A 106 -1.55 14.59 3.26
N ALA A 107 -0.31 15.02 3.05
CA ALA A 107 0.67 15.26 4.11
C ALA A 107 1.12 16.71 4.09
N ILE A 108 1.22 17.32 5.27
CA ILE A 108 1.62 18.71 5.46
C ILE A 108 2.85 18.70 6.37
N GLU A 109 3.95 19.25 5.89
CA GLU A 109 5.14 19.51 6.70
C GLU A 109 5.08 20.95 7.19
N LEU A 110 5.09 21.13 8.51
CA LEU A 110 5.10 22.46 9.14
C LEU A 110 6.54 22.97 9.27
N GLN A 111 6.70 24.28 9.25
CA GLN A 111 7.96 24.90 9.68
C GLN A 111 8.10 24.73 11.19
N ALA A 112 9.30 24.35 11.64
CA ALA A 112 9.65 24.28 13.04
C ALA A 112 10.96 25.04 13.26
N GLU A 113 11.03 25.79 14.35
CA GLU A 113 12.25 26.48 14.80
C GLU A 113 12.76 25.80 16.09
N GLY A 114 14.06 25.48 16.15
CA GLY A 114 14.71 24.88 17.32
C GLY A 114 15.80 23.86 16.95
N SER A 115 16.71 23.58 17.88
CA SER A 115 17.83 22.64 17.67
C SER A 115 17.41 21.18 17.44
N ASP A 116 16.18 20.84 17.82
CA ASP A 116 15.57 19.51 17.66
C ASP A 116 14.48 19.49 16.57
N ALA A 117 14.46 20.50 15.68
CA ALA A 117 13.60 20.48 14.50
C ALA A 117 14.14 19.43 13.51
N GLY A 118 13.47 18.27 13.46
CA GLY A 118 13.82 17.14 12.59
C GLY A 118 13.71 17.41 11.09
#